data_AF-A0A2E0ZL83-F1
#
_entry.id   AF-A0A2E0ZL83-F1
#
_cell.length_a   1.000
_cell.length_b   1.000
_cell.length_c   1.000
_cell.angle_alpha   90.00
_cell.angle_beta   90.00
_cell.angle_gamma   90.00
#
_symmetry.space_group_name_H-M   'P 1'
#
loop_
_entity.id
_entity.type
_entity.pdbx_description
1 polymer ?
#
loop_
_entity_poly.entity_id
_entity_poly.type
_entity_poly.pdbx_seq_one_letter_code
_entity_poly.pdbx_strand_id
1 'polypeptide(L)' 'MTTVTLNIQLDDKVKQAYQSQPAERRERLQKLVARMLQEFAESRPESLLAIMDEMSQEAEANDLTPEILASILDDE' A
#
# COMPACT_ATOMS: atom_id res chain seq x y z
N MET A 1 8.83 -15.94 -10.58
CA MET A 1 9.02 -14.76 -9.71
C MET A 1 9.94 -13.80 -10.42
N THR A 2 9.47 -12.60 -10.71
CA THR A 2 10.27 -11.57 -11.39
C THR A 2 10.96 -10.72 -10.34
N THR A 3 12.28 -10.81 -10.24
CA THR A 3 13.07 -9.97 -9.35
C THR A 3 13.38 -8.65 -10.05
N VAL A 4 13.00 -7.54 -9.43
CA VAL A 4 13.30 -6.18 -9.92
C VAL A 4 14.31 -5.55 -8.98
N THR A 5 15.33 -4.88 -9.54
CA THR A 5 16.34 -4.16 -8.75
C THR A 5 15.99 -2.69 -8.65
N LEU A 6 15.87 -2.19 -7.42
CA LEU A 6 15.68 -0.78 -7.11
C LEU A 6 17.01 -0.18 -6.64
N ASN A 7 17.47 0.90 -7.27
CA ASN A 7 18.65 1.64 -6.82
C ASN A 7 18.22 2.77 -5.89
N ILE A 8 18.58 2.66 -4.60
CA ILE A 8 18.29 3.68 -3.59
C ILE A 8 19.59 4.44 -3.29
N GLN A 9 19.53 5.77 -3.32
CA GLN A 9 20.65 6.61 -2.88
C GLN A 9 20.75 6.56 -1.36
N LEU A 10 21.93 6.18 -0.86
CA LEU A 10 22.24 6.04 0.56
C LEU A 10 23.60 6.69 0.83
N ASP A 11 23.86 7.08 2.07
CA ASP A 11 25.18 7.55 2.47
C ASP A 11 26.25 6.47 2.30
N ASP A 12 27.46 6.87 1.92
CA ASP A 12 28.61 5.96 1.75
C ASP A 12 28.91 5.15 3.03
N LYS A 13 28.65 5.74 4.21
CA LYS A 13 28.80 5.06 5.50
C LYS A 13 27.87 3.84 5.61
N VAL A 14 26.64 3.95 5.11
CA VAL A 14 25.65 2.87 5.12
C VAL A 14 26.05 1.77 4.15
N LYS A 15 26.57 2.14 2.96
CA LYS A 15 27.10 1.18 1.99
C LYS A 15 28.24 0.35 2.57
N GLN A 16 29.22 0.99 3.22
CA GLN A 16 30.34 0.30 3.86
C GLN A 16 29.88 -0.60 5.02
N ALA A 17 28.96 -0.10 5.84
CA ALA A 17 28.38 -0.89 6.93
C ALA A 17 27.63 -2.12 6.41
N TYR A 18 26.87 -1.99 5.32
CA TYR A 18 26.17 -3.11 4.70
C TYR A 18 27.12 -4.16 4.10
N GLN A 19 28.14 -3.71 3.35
CA GLN A 19 29.09 -4.60 2.69
C GLN A 19 29.99 -5.36 3.67
N SER A 20 30.26 -4.79 4.85
CA SER A 20 31.07 -5.45 5.90
C SER A 20 30.31 -6.57 6.64
N GLN A 21 28.99 -6.72 6.44
CA GLN A 21 28.21 -7.77 7.09
C GLN A 21 28.30 -9.13 6.37
N PRO A 22 28.16 -10.26 7.10
CA PRO A 22 28.02 -11.58 6.51
C PRO A 22 26.86 -11.67 5.52
N ALA A 23 26.97 -12.55 4.51
CA ALA A 23 25.94 -12.73 3.48
C ALA A 23 24.56 -13.02 4.07
N GLU A 24 24.49 -13.84 5.12
CA GLU A 24 23.24 -14.19 5.79
C GLU A 24 22.55 -12.97 6.43
N ARG A 25 23.33 -12.06 7.06
CA ARG A 25 22.76 -10.81 7.62
C ARG A 25 22.29 -9.87 6.51
N ARG A 26 23.03 -9.79 5.41
CA ARG A 26 22.64 -8.99 4.24
C ARG A 26 21.34 -9.48 3.64
N GLU A 27 21.16 -10.78 3.48
CA GLU A 27 19.91 -11.38 2.97
C GLU A 27 18.72 -11.10 3.91
N ARG A 28 18.91 -11.23 5.23
CA ARG A 28 17.86 -10.87 6.20
C ARG A 28 17.47 -9.40 6.11
N LEU A 29 18.45 -8.51 5.95
CA LEU A 29 18.18 -7.08 5.79
C LEU A 29 17.44 -6.78 4.47
N GLN A 30 17.81 -7.45 3.37
CA GLN A 30 17.09 -7.31 2.09
C GLN A 30 15.62 -7.70 2.22
N LYS A 31 15.31 -8.79 2.92
CA LYS A 31 13.92 -9.21 3.18
C LYS A 31 13.16 -8.19 4.04
N LEU A 32 13.82 -7.63 5.05
CA LEU A 32 13.22 -6.60 5.90
C LEU A 32 12.90 -5.33 5.09
N VAL A 33 13.85 -4.84 4.29
CA VAL A 33 13.65 -3.66 3.43
C VAL A 33 12.55 -3.91 2.40
N ALA A 34 12.51 -5.09 1.78
CA ALA A 34 11.46 -5.45 0.84
C ALA A 34 10.07 -5.40 1.50
N ARG A 35 9.94 -5.94 2.72
CA ARG A 35 8.69 -5.87 3.49
C ARG A 35 8.31 -4.43 3.82
N MET A 36 9.25 -3.61 4.28
CA MET A 36 8.98 -2.20 4.57
C MET A 36 8.55 -1.40 3.34
N LEU A 37 9.15 -1.69 2.17
CA LEU A 37 8.76 -1.05 0.90
C LEU A 37 7.37 -1.48 0.43
N GLN A 38 7.01 -2.75 0.67
CA GLN A 38 5.67 -3.26 0.41
C GLN A 38 4.65 -2.58 1.34
N GLU A 39 4.92 -2.55 2.65
CA GLU A 39 4.08 -1.86 3.63
C GLU A 39 3.96 -0.37 3.30
N PHE A 40 5.04 0.29 2.85
CA PHE A 40 4.99 1.67 2.40
C PHE A 40 4.05 1.86 1.20
N ALA A 41 4.10 0.96 0.21
CA ALA A 41 3.23 1.00 -0.96
C ALA A 41 1.75 0.76 -0.60
N GLU A 42 1.50 -0.17 0.32
CA GLU A 42 0.16 -0.50 0.84
C GLU A 42 -0.36 0.55 1.83
N SER A 43 0.54 1.26 2.54
CA SER A 43 0.20 2.32 3.50
C SER A 43 -0.18 3.64 2.86
N ARG A 44 -0.22 3.74 1.52
CA ARG A 44 -0.91 4.88 0.91
C ARG A 44 -2.32 4.84 1.46
N PRO A 45 -2.75 5.84 2.25
CA PRO A 45 -4.16 5.93 2.57
C PRO A 45 -4.83 6.09 1.21
N GLU A 46 -5.64 5.11 0.83
CA GLU A 46 -6.62 5.36 -0.22
C GLU A 46 -7.31 6.65 0.19
N SER A 47 -7.23 7.65 -0.68
CA SER A 47 -7.84 8.93 -0.37
C SER A 47 -9.28 8.64 0.02
N LEU A 48 -9.82 9.34 1.03
CA LEU A 48 -11.21 9.13 1.43
C LEU A 48 -12.15 9.12 0.22
N LEU A 49 -11.84 9.93 -0.80
CA LEU A 49 -12.52 9.94 -2.09
C LEU A 49 -12.47 8.61 -2.85
N ALA A 50 -11.33 7.93 -2.90
CA ALA A 50 -11.18 6.63 -3.54
C ALA A 50 -11.98 5.54 -2.80
N ILE A 51 -11.97 5.56 -1.46
CA ILE A 51 -12.78 4.65 -0.65
C ILE A 51 -14.28 4.95 -0.85
N MET A 52 -14.65 6.23 -0.92
CA MET A 52 -16.03 6.63 -1.20
C MET A 52 -16.50 6.23 -2.61
N ASP A 53 -15.63 6.32 -3.61
CA ASP A 53 -15.92 5.85 -4.97
C ASP A 53 -16.12 4.34 -5.00
N GLU A 54 -15.29 3.57 -4.30
CA GLU A 54 -15.45 2.11 -4.18
C GLU A 54 -16.76 1.74 -3.47
N MET A 55 -17.06 2.39 -2.34
CA MET A 55 -18.32 2.19 -1.63
C MET A 55 -19.55 2.57 -2.47
N SER A 56 -19.44 3.61 -3.31
CA SER A 56 -20.52 4.01 -4.21
C SER A 56 -20.74 2.99 -5.32
N GLN A 57 -19.65 2.44 -5.89
CA GLN A 57 -19.73 1.38 -6.90
C GLN A 57 -20.33 0.08 -6.33
N GLU A 58 -19.95 -0.29 -5.11
CA GLU A 58 -20.52 -1.45 -4.41
C GLU A 58 -22.01 -1.23 -4.10
N ALA A 59 -22.40 -0.02 -3.68
CA ALA A 59 -23.80 0.32 -3.45
C ALA A 59 -24.63 0.19 -4.75
N GLU A 60 -24.15 0.73 -5.87
CA GLU A 60 -24.81 0.57 -7.17
C GLU A 60 -24.93 -0.90 -7.58
N ALA A 61 -23.89 -1.71 -7.36
CA ALA A 61 -23.91 -3.14 -7.67
C ALA A 61 -24.91 -3.94 -6.82
N ASN A 62 -25.27 -3.43 -5.64
CA ASN A 62 -26.25 -4.01 -4.73
C ASN A 62 -27.64 -3.35 -4.86
N ASP A 63 -27.91 -2.64 -5.96
CA ASP A 63 -29.15 -1.87 -6.20
C ASP A 63 -29.44 -0.82 -5.11
N LEU A 64 -28.44 -0.40 -4.34
CA LEU A 64 -28.54 0.70 -3.37
C LEU A 64 -28.22 2.01 -4.10
N THR A 65 -29.15 2.43 -4.94
CA THR A 65 -29.00 3.67 -5.71
C THR A 65 -29.17 4.91 -4.82
N PRO A 66 -28.63 6.07 -5.22
CA PRO A 66 -28.87 7.34 -4.52
C PRO A 66 -30.37 7.65 -4.33
N GLU A 67 -31.22 7.20 -5.26
CA GLU A 67 -32.66 7.36 -5.21
C GLU A 67 -33.33 6.51 -4.11
N ILE A 68 -32.82 5.30 -3.88
CA ILE A 68 -33.27 4.41 -2.80
C ILE A 68 -32.80 4.93 -1.45
N LEU A 69 -31.54 5.39 -1.36
CA LEU A 69 -31.03 6.04 -0.16
C LEU A 69 -31.85 7.29 0.20
N ALA A 70 -32.22 8.11 -0.80
CA ALA A 70 -33.06 9.27 -0.59
C ALA A 70 -34.45 8.87 -0.08
N SER A 71 -35.06 7.82 -0.63
CA SER A 71 -36.36 7.31 -0.18
C SER A 71 -36.33 6.82 1.27
N ILE A 72 -35.25 6.14 1.69
CA ILE A 72 -35.07 5.67 3.08
C ILE A 72 -34.93 6.85 4.06
N LEU A 73 -34.26 7.92 3.65
CA LEU A 73 -34.03 9.11 4.48
C LEU A 73 -35.23 10.06 4.54
N ASP A 74 -36.13 10.00 3.55
CA ASP A 74 -37.35 10.81 3.48
C ASP A 74 -38.53 10.18 4.26
N ASP A 75 -38.40 8.91 4.68
CA ASP A 75 -39.37 8.17 5.51
C ASP A 75 -39.23 8.44 7.04
N GLU A 76 -38.45 9.45 7.46
CA GLU A 76 -38.48 10.06 8.81
C GLU A 76 -39.29 11.37 8.87
#